data_AF-A0A937DXY9-F1
#
_entry.id   AF-A0A937DXY9-F1
#
_cell.length_a   1.000
_cell.length_b   1.000
_cell.length_c   1.000
_cell.angle_alpha   90.00
_cell.angle_beta   90.00
_cell.angle_gamma   90.00
#
_symmetry.space_group_name_H-M   'P 1'
#
loop_
_entity.id
_entity.type
_entity.pdbx_description
1 polymer ?
#
loop_
_entity_poly.entity_id
_entity_poly.type
_entity_poly.pdbx_seq_one_letter_code
_entity_poly.pdbx_strand_id
1 'polypeptide(L)'
;MQKLPAQSKNFDKRKRLALILSIVFDAVGMISYIFPALGESFDFVWAPIAGLANILLFGGWAGILGGVGTFAEELLPFTDFIPSFLIMWFVKFILLEKRTRQQLDGEAADASETRELAGQNK
;
A
#
# COMPACT_ATOMS: atom_id res chain seq x y z
N MET A 1 17.83 24.25 -13.48
CA MET A 1 16.55 23.56 -13.15
C MET A 1 16.41 22.36 -14.08
N GLN A 2 16.75 21.18 -13.59
CA GLN A 2 16.67 19.93 -14.35
C GLN A 2 15.18 19.63 -14.58
N LYS A 3 14.72 19.64 -15.84
CA LYS A 3 13.36 19.21 -16.16
C LYS A 3 13.24 17.75 -15.75
N LEU A 4 12.45 17.48 -14.72
CA LEU A 4 12.08 16.12 -14.36
C LEU A 4 11.39 15.48 -15.58
N PRO A 5 11.87 14.32 -16.07
CA PRO A 5 11.26 13.65 -17.22
C PRO A 5 9.82 13.26 -16.90
N ALA A 6 9.03 12.99 -17.94
CA ALA A 6 7.60 12.65 -17.86
C ALA A 6 7.25 11.53 -16.85
N GLN A 7 8.24 10.75 -16.41
CA GLN A 7 8.16 9.71 -15.37
C GLN A 7 7.71 10.22 -13.99
N SER A 8 7.94 11.50 -13.66
CA SER A 8 7.48 12.11 -12.41
C SER A 8 5.96 11.99 -12.19
N LYS A 9 5.17 11.99 -13.27
CA LYS A 9 3.70 11.94 -13.19
C LYS A 9 3.15 10.64 -12.61
N ASN A 10 3.83 9.50 -12.80
CA ASN A 10 3.36 8.21 -12.30
C ASN A 10 3.55 8.09 -10.78
N PHE A 11 4.65 8.62 -10.25
CA PHE A 11 4.89 8.65 -8.81
C PHE A 11 3.82 9.45 -8.07
N ASP A 12 3.52 10.68 -8.51
CA ASP A 12 2.55 11.55 -7.84
C ASP A 12 1.13 10.96 -7.86
N LYS A 13 0.76 10.26 -8.95
CA LYS A 13 -0.50 9.52 -9.05
C LYS A 13 -0.55 8.34 -8.07
N ARG A 14 0.48 7.48 -8.05
CA ARG A 14 0.60 6.36 -7.11
C ARG A 14 0.55 6.85 -5.66
N LYS A 15 1.29 7.91 -5.34
CA LYS A 15 1.31 8.54 -4.01
C LYS A 15 -0.08 8.99 -3.57
N ARG A 16 -0.82 9.70 -4.44
CA ARG A 16 -2.18 10.15 -4.13
C ARG A 16 -3.16 9.00 -3.98
N LEU A 17 -3.14 8.03 -4.89
CA LEU A 17 -4.03 6.87 -4.83
C LEU A 17 -3.78 6.05 -3.56
N ALA A 18 -2.52 5.80 -3.24
CA ALA A 18 -2.14 5.07 -2.02
C ALA A 18 -2.55 5.83 -0.76
N LEU A 19 -2.46 7.17 -0.74
CA LEU A 19 -2.91 7.97 0.40
C LEU A 19 -4.41 7.82 0.65
N ILE A 20 -5.20 7.94 -0.43
CA ILE A 20 -6.67 7.82 -0.34
C ILE A 20 -7.06 6.42 0.13
N LEU A 21 -6.45 5.38 -0.46
CA LEU A 21 -6.72 4.00 -0.07
C LEU A 21 -6.29 3.72 1.37
N SER A 22 -5.13 4.24 1.81
CA SER A 22 -4.71 4.11 3.21
C SER A 22 -5.72 4.68 4.18
N ILE A 23 -6.19 5.92 3.93
CA ILE A 23 -7.20 6.56 4.78
C ILE A 23 -8.50 5.76 4.81
N VAL A 24 -8.93 5.21 3.67
CA VAL A 24 -10.13 4.37 3.59
C VAL A 24 -9.95 3.07 4.38
N PHE A 25 -8.83 2.37 4.22
CA PHE A 25 -8.59 1.12 4.94
C PHE A 25 -8.48 1.33 6.46
N ASP A 26 -7.74 2.35 6.90
CA ASP A 26 -7.66 2.70 8.32
C ASP A 26 -9.04 3.09 8.88
N ALA A 27 -9.85 3.84 8.12
CA ALA A 27 -11.21 4.18 8.52
C ALA A 27 -12.12 2.95 8.64
N VAL A 28 -11.95 1.95 7.76
CA VAL A 28 -12.72 0.69 7.83
C VAL A 28 -12.30 -0.15 9.03
N GLY A 29 -10.99 -0.32 9.29
CA GLY A 29 -10.51 -0.99 10.50
C GLY A 29 -11.02 -0.31 11.77
N MET A 30 -11.05 1.02 11.78
CA MET A 30 -11.55 1.77 12.92
C MET A 30 -13.09 1.72 13.13
N ILE A 31 -13.88 1.29 12.13
CA ILE A 31 -15.35 1.13 12.30
C ILE A 31 -15.67 -0.04 13.24
N SER A 32 -14.78 -1.03 13.35
CA SER A 32 -14.88 -2.17 14.28
C SER A 32 -15.05 -1.75 15.74
N TYR A 33 -14.52 -0.57 16.11
CA TYR A 33 -14.65 0.01 17.46
C TYR A 33 -16.04 0.52 17.81
N ILE A 34 -16.88 0.82 16.82
CA ILE A 34 -18.22 1.37 17.05
C ILE A 34 -19.16 0.28 17.62
N PHE A 35 -18.87 -0.99 17.34
CA PHE A 35 -19.59 -2.15 17.88
C PHE A 35 -18.63 -3.12 18.57
N PRO A 36 -18.30 -2.92 19.86
CA PRO A 36 -17.33 -3.73 20.61
C PRO A 36 -17.62 -5.24 20.62
N ALA A 37 -18.89 -5.63 20.47
CA ALA A 37 -19.31 -7.04 20.42
C ALA A 37 -19.17 -7.68 19.02
N LEU A 38 -18.98 -6.90 17.96
CA LEU A 38 -18.75 -7.37 16.59
C LEU A 38 -17.30 -7.19 16.14
N GLY A 39 -16.52 -6.34 16.82
CA GLY A 39 -15.11 -6.05 16.50
C GLY A 39 -14.25 -7.31 16.47
N GLU A 40 -14.23 -8.11 17.55
CA GLU A 40 -13.36 -9.30 17.63
C GLU A 40 -13.63 -10.35 16.54
N SER A 41 -14.87 -10.45 16.06
CA SER A 41 -15.23 -11.35 14.95
C SER A 41 -14.89 -10.75 13.58
N PHE A 42 -14.93 -9.42 13.47
CA PHE A 42 -14.54 -8.71 12.27
C PHE A 42 -13.03 -8.81 12.05
N ASP A 43 -12.22 -8.70 13.10
CA ASP A 43 -10.75 -8.76 13.05
C ASP A 43 -10.25 -10.10 12.46
N PHE A 44 -10.95 -11.20 12.71
CA PHE A 44 -10.60 -12.52 12.14
C PHE A 44 -10.69 -12.57 10.60
N VAL A 45 -11.61 -11.81 10.01
CA VAL A 45 -11.80 -11.73 8.56
C VAL A 45 -11.01 -10.56 7.98
N TRP A 46 -11.00 -9.44 8.70
CA TRP A 46 -10.40 -8.20 8.25
C TRP A 46 -8.87 -8.23 8.33
N ALA A 47 -8.25 -8.80 9.36
CA ALA A 47 -6.80 -8.86 9.47
C ALA A 47 -6.12 -9.53 8.24
N PRO A 48 -6.56 -10.71 7.75
CA PRO A 48 -6.04 -11.30 6.52
C PRO A 48 -6.23 -10.39 5.29
N ILE A 49 -7.39 -9.76 5.16
CA ILE A 49 -7.71 -8.85 4.06
C ILE A 49 -6.81 -7.61 4.11
N ALA A 50 -6.62 -7.04 5.30
CA ALA A 50 -5.78 -5.88 5.55
C ALA A 50 -4.31 -6.19 5.23
N GLY A 51 -3.80 -7.33 5.69
CA GLY A 51 -2.45 -7.79 5.36
C GLY A 51 -2.22 -7.94 3.85
N LEU A 52 -3.18 -8.57 3.14
CA LEU A 52 -3.13 -8.68 1.68
C LEU A 52 -3.24 -7.33 0.98
N ALA A 53 -4.15 -6.46 1.43
CA ALA A 53 -4.31 -5.12 0.88
C ALA A 53 -3.02 -4.30 1.02
N ASN A 54 -2.30 -4.43 2.13
CA ASN A 54 -1.03 -3.75 2.36
C ASN A 54 0.06 -4.24 1.38
N ILE A 55 0.15 -5.57 1.18
CA ILE A 55 1.05 -6.17 0.18
C ILE A 55 0.72 -5.68 -1.23
N LEU A 56 -0.55 -5.65 -1.62
CA LEU A 56 -0.98 -5.23 -2.96
C LEU A 56 -0.81 -3.72 -3.18
N LEU A 57 -1.15 -2.91 -2.18
CA LEU A 57 -1.16 -1.46 -2.28
C LEU A 57 0.27 -0.91 -2.37
N PHE A 58 1.15 -1.42 -1.51
CA PHE A 58 2.51 -0.92 -1.41
C PHE A 58 3.49 -1.76 -2.22
N GLY A 59 3.37 -3.09 -2.24
CA GLY A 59 4.23 -3.96 -3.03
C GLY A 59 5.70 -4.01 -2.57
N GLY A 60 6.40 -5.05 -3.03
CA GLY A 60 7.79 -5.31 -2.68
C GLY A 60 7.99 -5.63 -1.19
N TRP A 61 9.26 -5.64 -0.75
CA TRP A 61 9.63 -5.99 0.63
C TRP A 61 8.99 -5.09 1.69
N ALA A 62 8.81 -3.80 1.41
CA ALA A 62 8.15 -2.87 2.32
C ALA A 62 6.67 -3.21 2.52
N GLY A 63 5.96 -3.59 1.45
CA GLY A 63 4.56 -4.02 1.55
C GLY A 63 4.38 -5.36 2.26
N ILE A 64 5.35 -6.28 2.14
CA ILE A 64 5.34 -7.55 2.89
C ILE A 64 5.53 -7.31 4.39
N LEU A 65 6.53 -6.52 4.78
CA LEU A 65 6.75 -6.18 6.19
C LEU A 65 5.56 -5.40 6.76
N GLY A 66 5.00 -4.48 5.98
CA GLY A 66 3.77 -3.78 6.32
C GLY A 66 2.56 -4.69 6.52
N GLY A 67 2.33 -5.61 5.60
CA GLY A 67 1.21 -6.56 5.68
C GLY A 67 1.32 -7.51 6.86
N VAL A 68 2.52 -8.01 7.18
CA VAL A 68 2.74 -8.85 8.37
C VAL A 68 2.54 -8.05 9.66
N GLY A 69 3.02 -6.80 9.69
CA GLY A 69 2.81 -5.89 10.83
C GLY A 69 1.33 -5.59 11.05
N THR A 70 0.61 -5.16 10.01
CA THR A 70 -0.83 -4.86 10.09
C THR A 70 -1.65 -6.08 10.46
N PHE A 71 -1.35 -7.26 9.90
CA PHE A 71 -2.01 -8.50 10.29
C PHE A 71 -1.83 -8.81 11.78
N ALA A 72 -0.63 -8.59 12.32
CA ALA A 72 -0.35 -8.82 13.73
C ALA A 72 -1.01 -7.77 14.64
N GLU A 73 -1.07 -6.51 14.22
CA GLU A 73 -1.70 -5.42 14.98
C GLU A 73 -3.22 -5.59 15.10
N GLU A 74 -3.88 -6.01 14.02
CA GLU A 74 -5.33 -6.25 13.97
C GLU A 74 -5.73 -7.53 14.73
N LEU A 75 -4.83 -8.52 14.81
CA LEU A 75 -5.09 -9.75 15.56
C LEU A 75 -4.86 -9.58 17.08
N LEU A 76 -4.13 -8.54 17.48
CA LEU A 76 -3.86 -8.23 18.88
C LEU A 76 -4.92 -7.25 19.41
N PRO A 77 -5.76 -7.65 20.38
CA PRO A 77 -6.66 -6.71 21.03
C PRO A 77 -5.82 -5.59 21.68
N PHE A 78 -6.33 -4.36 21.67
CA PHE A 78 -5.72 -3.13 22.23
C PHE A 78 -4.68 -2.37 21.37
N THR A 79 -4.11 -2.94 20.29
CA THR A 79 -3.15 -2.22 19.41
C THR A 79 -3.77 -1.54 18.20
N ASP A 80 -5.05 -1.79 17.99
CA ASP A 80 -5.71 -1.67 16.72
C ASP A 80 -6.27 -0.22 16.46
N PHE A 81 -5.83 0.74 17.28
CA PHE A 81 -6.09 2.19 17.12
C PHE A 81 -5.05 2.89 16.23
N ILE A 82 -4.02 2.17 15.80
CA ILE A 82 -2.90 2.72 15.05
C ILE A 82 -3.28 2.72 13.57
N PRO A 83 -3.22 3.87 12.86
CA PRO A 83 -3.56 3.94 11.44
C PRO A 83 -2.41 3.37 10.59
N SER A 84 -2.31 2.05 10.53
CA SER A 84 -1.19 1.29 10.00
C SER A 84 -0.99 1.46 8.49
N PHE A 85 -2.08 1.63 7.72
CA PHE A 85 -1.96 1.92 6.30
C PHE A 85 -1.41 3.32 6.05
N LEU A 86 -1.75 4.30 6.89
CA LEU A 86 -1.21 5.66 6.84
C LEU A 86 0.28 5.69 7.19
N ILE A 87 0.70 4.95 8.22
CA ILE A 87 2.11 4.81 8.59
C ILE A 87 2.89 4.20 7.43
N MET A 88 2.38 3.12 6.85
CA MET A 88 3.05 2.47 5.71
C MET A 88 3.16 3.42 4.51
N TRP A 89 2.11 4.19 4.24
CA TRP A 89 2.15 5.22 3.21
C TRP A 89 3.23 6.26 3.49
N PHE A 90 3.32 6.74 4.73
CA PHE A 90 4.34 7.70 5.14
C PHE A 90 5.75 7.14 4.97
N VAL A 91 6.01 5.93 5.46
CA VAL A 91 7.30 5.25 5.31
C VAL A 91 7.65 5.10 3.82
N LYS A 92 6.71 4.62 2.99
CA LYS A 92 7.00 4.33 1.59
C LYS A 92 7.18 5.58 0.73
N PHE A 93 6.33 6.59 0.88
CA PHE A 93 6.32 7.76 -0.02
C PHE A 93 7.06 8.98 0.52
N ILE A 94 7.35 9.02 1.82
CA ILE A 94 8.09 10.13 2.44
C ILE A 94 9.50 9.66 2.82
N LEU A 95 9.64 8.62 3.64
CA LEU A 95 10.96 8.18 4.10
C LEU A 95 11.77 7.46 3.02
N LEU A 96 11.10 6.61 2.23
CA LEU A 96 11.73 5.77 1.20
C LEU A 96 11.50 6.28 -0.23
N GLU A 97 11.23 7.59 -0.40
CA GLU A 97 10.85 8.19 -1.67
C GLU A 97 11.78 7.77 -2.84
N LYS A 98 13.11 7.84 -2.65
CA LYS A 98 14.09 7.50 -3.69
C LYS A 98 13.96 6.04 -4.16
N ARG A 99 13.85 5.11 -3.20
CA ARG A 99 13.71 3.67 -3.49
C ARG A 99 12.36 3.39 -4.15
N THR A 100 11.29 4.05 -3.68
CA THR A 100 9.95 3.91 -4.26
C THR A 100 9.89 4.42 -5.69
N ARG A 101 10.54 5.56 -5.99
CA ARG A 101 10.68 6.05 -7.38
C ARG A 101 11.42 5.04 -8.26
N GLN A 102 12.59 4.57 -7.83
CA GLN A 102 13.35 3.55 -8.56
C GLN A 102 12.54 2.27 -8.82
N GLN A 103 11.78 1.81 -7.82
CA GLN A 103 10.92 0.62 -7.96
C GLN A 103 9.82 0.85 -9.00
N LEU A 104 9.11 1.99 -8.94
CA LEU A 104 8.03 2.30 -9.87
C LEU A 104 8.53 2.54 -11.30
N ASP A 105 9.72 3.13 -11.43
CA ASP A 105 10.35 3.35 -12.74
C ASP A 105 10.79 2.02 -13.37
N GLY A 106 11.30 1.08 -12.56
CA GLY A 106 11.65 -0.27 -12.98
C GLY A 106 10.43 -1.09 -13.46
N GLU A 107 9.32 -1.06 -12.70
CA GLU A 107 8.06 -1.70 -13.10
C GLU A 107 7.52 -1.12 -14.41
N ALA A 108 7.62 0.21 -14.60
CA ALA A 108 7.14 0.85 -15.82
C ALA A 108 7.97 0.48 -17.06
N ALA A 109 9.29 0.33 -16.90
CA ALA A 109 10.19 -0.07 -17.99
C ALA A 109 9.92 -1.51 -18.45
N ASP A 110 9.80 -2.45 -17.51
CA ASP A 110 9.49 -3.86 -17.79
C ASP A 110 8.11 -4.02 -18.47
N ALA A 111 7.13 -3.25 -18.01
CA ALA A 111 5.79 -3.23 -18.62
C ALA A 111 5.79 -2.67 -20.05
N SER A 112 6.67 -1.70 -20.37
CA SER A 112 6.79 -1.20 -21.75
C SER A 112 7.46 -2.21 -22.67
N GLU A 113 8.53 -2.87 -22.23
CA GLU A 113 9.24 -3.90 -23.02
C GLU A 113 8.32 -5.09 -23.33
N THR A 114 7.57 -5.56 -22.34
CA THR A 114 6.58 -6.64 -22.52
C THR A 114 5.51 -6.28 -23.55
N ARG A 115 5.07 -5.01 -23.60
CA ARG A 115 4.09 -4.52 -24.58
C ARG A 115 4.65 -4.42 -25.99
N GLU A 116 5.91 -4.03 -26.13
CA GLU A 116 6.59 -4.01 -27.44
C GLU A 116 6.77 -5.42 -27.99
N LEU A 117 7.21 -6.36 -27.16
CA LEU A 117 7.36 -7.78 -27.53
C LEU A 117 6.01 -8.42 -27.92
N ALA A 118 4.93 -8.12 -27.19
CA ALA A 118 3.59 -8.58 -27.52
C ALA A 118 3.00 -7.94 -28.79
N GLY A 119 3.46 -6.73 -29.14
CA GLY A 119 3.09 -6.03 -30.36
C GLY A 119 3.83 -6.51 -31.60
N GLN A 120 5.06 -7.01 -31.44
CA GLN A 120 5.89 -7.55 -32.53
C GLN A 120 5.51 -8.98 -32.95
N ASN A 121 4.74 -9.70 -32.13
CA ASN A 121 4.31 -11.08 -32.38
C ASN A 121 2.88 -11.18 -32.94
N LYS A 122 2.35 -10.07 -33.46
CA LYS A 122 1.07 -9.95 -34.18
C LYS A 122 1.31 -9.53 -35.62
#